data_AF-A0A4U0SN90-F1
#
_entry.id   AF-A0A4U0SN90-F1
#
_cell.length_a   1.000
_cell.length_b   1.000
_cell.length_c   1.000
_cell.angle_alpha   90.00
_cell.angle_beta   90.00
_cell.angle_gamma   90.00
#
_symmetry.space_group_name_H-M   'P 1'
#
loop_
_entity.id
_entity.type
_entity.pdbx_description
1 polymer ?
#
loop_
_entity_poly.entity_id
_entity_poly.type
_entity_poly.pdbx_seq_one_letter_code
_entity_poly.pdbx_strand_id
1 'polypeptide(L)' 'MEQIAELRELVNSRDVPAVVATRARIVLWSGEGRRRKDVAELAGVS' A
#
# COMPACT_ATOMS: atom_id res chain seq x y z
N MET A 1 -15.23 -4.39 2.69
CA MET A 1 -14.09 -5.09 3.30
C MET A 1 -13.31 -5.93 2.29
N GLU A 2 -13.97 -6.51 1.28
CA GLU A 2 -13.35 -7.29 0.19
C GLU A 2 -12.18 -6.57 -0.50
N GLN A 3 -12.36 -5.30 -0.89
CA GLN A 3 -11.29 -4.49 -1.52
C GLN A 3 -10.00 -4.37 -0.68
N ILE A 4 -10.09 -4.35 0.65
CA ILE A 4 -8.89 -4.30 1.53
C ILE A 4 -8.20 -5.67 1.54
N ALA A 5 -8.97 -6.75 1.49
CA ALA A 5 -8.42 -8.11 1.40
C ALA A 5 -7.71 -8.32 0.06
N GLU A 6 -8.33 -7.92 -1.05
CA GLU A 6 -7.72 -7.96 -2.38
C GLU A 6 -6.43 -7.12 -2.44
N LEU A 7 -6.45 -5.90 -1.88
CA LEU A 7 -5.24 -5.07 -1.76
C LEU A 7 -4.15 -5.81 -0.99
N ARG A 8 -4.48 -6.43 0.15
CA ARG A 8 -3.53 -7.21 0.96
C ARG A 8 -2.95 -8.38 0.21
N GLU A 9 -3.76 -9.13 -0.53
CA GLU A 9 -3.26 -10.22 -1.39
C GLU A 9 -2.33 -9.69 -2.47
N LEU A 10 -2.72 -8.58 -3.12
CA LEU A 10 -1.91 -7.93 -4.13
C LEU A 10 -0.54 -7.52 -3.60
N VAL A 11 -0.45 -6.97 -2.38
CA VAL A 11 0.85 -6.57 -1.82
C VAL A 11 1.77 -7.74 -1.46
N ASN A 12 1.19 -8.91 -1.19
CA ASN A 12 1.93 -10.12 -0.81
C ASN A 12 2.26 -11.03 -2.00
N SER A 13 1.69 -10.74 -3.18
CA SER A 13 2.00 -11.47 -4.41
C SER A 13 3.43 -11.16 -4.89
N ARG A 14 4.12 -12.19 -5.40
CA ARG A 14 5.44 -12.05 -6.02
C ARG A 14 5.35 -11.70 -7.51
N ASP A 15 4.19 -11.89 -8.10
CA ASP A 15 3.96 -11.69 -9.54
C ASP A 15 3.64 -10.24 -9.89
N VAL A 16 3.50 -9.37 -8.88
CA VAL A 16 3.18 -7.97 -9.09
C VAL A 16 4.45 -7.12 -9.16
N PRO A 17 4.53 -6.17 -10.11
CA PRO A 17 5.64 -5.22 -10.14
C PRO A 17 5.75 -4.44 -8.82
N ALA A 18 6.97 -4.21 -8.36
CA ALA A 18 7.25 -3.53 -7.10
C ALA A 18 6.54 -2.16 -7.00
N VAL A 19 6.46 -1.41 -8.11
CA VAL A 19 5.75 -0.12 -8.17
C VAL A 19 4.25 -0.25 -7.88
N VAL A 20 3.62 -1.31 -8.35
CA VAL A 20 2.19 -1.57 -8.12
C VAL A 20 1.97 -1.96 -6.66
N ALA A 21 2.83 -2.85 -6.12
CA ALA A 21 2.80 -3.22 -4.71
C ALA A 21 2.98 -2.00 -3.79
N THR A 22 3.90 -1.09 -4.11
CA THR A 22 4.09 0.16 -3.34
C THR A 22 2.86 1.06 -3.38
N ARG A 23 2.22 1.22 -4.54
CA ARG A 23 0.95 1.98 -4.63
C ARG A 23 -0.16 1.35 -3.81
N ALA A 24 -0.28 0.03 -3.82
CA ALA A 24 -1.24 -0.69 -2.99
C ALA A 24 -0.99 -0.49 -1.49
N ARG A 25 0.28 -0.50 -1.04
CA ARG A 25 0.64 -0.17 0.36
C ARG A 25 0.18 1.23 0.76
N ILE A 26 0.42 2.22 -0.10
CA ILE A 26 0.00 3.61 0.13
C ILE A 26 -1.52 3.71 0.32
N VAL A 27 -2.30 3.02 -0.53
CA VAL A 27 -3.77 3.00 -0.41
C VAL A 27 -4.21 2.33 0.88
N LEU A 28 -3.59 1.19 1.24
CA LEU A 28 -3.85 0.48 2.50
C LEU A 28 -3.59 1.38 3.72
N TRP A 29 -2.42 2.01 3.79
CA TRP A 29 -2.06 2.90 4.89
C TRP A 29 -2.96 4.14 4.97
N SER A 30 -3.40 4.67 3.83
CA SER A 30 -4.36 5.77 3.80
C SER A 30 -5.72 5.35 4.37
N GLY A 31 -6.18 4.14 4.04
CA GLY A 31 -7.41 3.55 4.62
C GLY A 31 -7.30 3.23 6.12
N GLU A 32 -6.09 2.97 6.62
CA GLU A 32 -5.79 2.82 8.06
C GLU A 32 -5.77 4.16 8.82
N GLY A 33 -5.93 5.30 8.13
CA GLY A 33 -5.92 6.62 8.77
C GLY A 33 -4.52 7.14 9.11
N ARG A 34 -3.45 6.58 8.53
CA ARG A 34 -2.09 7.09 8.72
C ARG A 34 -1.95 8.49 8.13
N ARG A 35 -1.11 9.33 8.74
CA ARG A 35 -0.84 10.68 8.21
C ARG A 35 -0.02 10.59 6.94
N ARG A 36 -0.24 11.52 6.00
CA ARG A 36 0.48 11.59 4.73
C ARG A 36 2.02 11.55 4.88
N LYS A 37 2.56 12.25 5.87
CA LYS A 37 4.00 12.25 6.16
C LYS A 37 4.52 10.86 6.55
N ASP A 38 3.75 10.13 7.35
CA ASP A 38 4.12 8.79 7.84
C ASP A 38 4.02 7.78 6.67
N VAL A 39 3.04 7.96 5.78
CA VAL A 39 2.90 7.19 4.53
C VAL A 39 4.06 7.44 3.56
N ALA A 40 4.47 8.70 3.40
CA ALA A 40 5.57 9.08 2.51
C ALA A 40 6.90 8.47 2.99
N GLU A 41 7.15 8.54 4.30
CA GLU A 41 8.31 7.90 4.95
C GLU A 41 8.31 6.38 4.73
N LEU A 42 7.19 5.70 4.98
CA LEU A 42 7.06 4.25 4.77
C LEU A 42 7.20 3.83 3.30
N ALA A 43 6.80 4.69 2.36
CA ALA A 43 6.93 4.44 0.93
C ALA A 43 8.30 4.84 0.36
N GLY A 44 9.15 5.52 1.12
CA GLY A 44 10.43 6.04 0.66
C GLY A 44 10.28 7.14 -0.42
N VAL A 45 9.23 7.95 -0.34
CA VAL A 45 8.94 9.04 -1.29
C VAL A 45 9.00 10.40 -0.58
N SER A 46 9.47 11.45 -1.26
CA SER A 46 9.61 12.82 -0.71
C SER A 46 8.50 13.76 -1.15
#